data_AF-A0A527YNR7-F1
#
_entry.id   AF-A0A527YNR7-F1
#
_cell.length_a   1.000
_cell.length_b   1.000
_cell.length_c   1.000
_cell.angle_alpha   90.00
_cell.angle_beta   90.00
_cell.angle_gamma   90.00
#
_symmetry.space_group_name_H-M   'P 1'
#
loop_
_entity.id
_entity.type
_entity.pdbx_description
1 polymer ?
#
loop_
_entity_poly.entity_id
_entity_poly.type
_entity_poly.pdbx_seq_one_letter_code
_entity_poly.pdbx_strand_id
1 'polypeptide(L)'
;EILAMRRSIVACEAAMGEMEAALRPGISENELWAELHRGNIARGGEWVETRLLTSGPRTNPWFQECSSRTIAAGDLVAFDTDLIGPYGFC
;
A
#
# COMPACT_ATOMS: atom_id res chain seq x y z
N GLU A 1 -1.30 -5.34 24.11
CA GLU A 1 -1.67 -5.59 22.70
C GLU A 1 -2.48 -4.43 22.10
N ILE A 2 -3.61 -3.99 22.68
CA ILE A 2 -4.40 -2.86 22.13
C ILE A 2 -3.58 -1.58 21.86
N LEU A 3 -2.68 -1.21 22.78
CA LEU A 3 -1.82 -0.04 22.58
C LEU A 3 -0.83 -0.25 21.42
N ALA A 4 -0.34 -1.47 21.22
CA ALA A 4 0.56 -1.80 20.12
C ALA A 4 -0.20 -1.79 18.78
N MET A 5 -1.40 -2.39 18.72
CA MET A 5 -2.27 -2.32 17.54
C MET A 5 -2.58 -0.87 17.16
N ARG A 6 -2.94 -0.01 18.12
CA ARG A 6 -3.18 1.43 17.84
C ARG A 6 -1.95 2.13 17.28
N ARG A 7 -0.75 1.75 17.73
CA ARG A 7 0.50 2.30 17.18
C ARG A 7 0.78 1.77 15.77
N SER A 8 0.50 0.50 15.51
CA SER A 8 0.63 -0.11 14.19
C SER A 8 -0.31 0.57 13.18
N ILE A 9 -1.58 0.78 13.55
CA ILE A 9 -2.57 1.48 12.72
C ILE A 9 -2.08 2.89 12.36
N VAL A 10 -1.63 3.68 13.34
CA VAL A 10 -1.13 5.04 13.07
C VAL A 10 0.08 5.03 12.13
N ALA A 11 0.96 4.01 12.24
CA ALA A 11 2.10 3.86 11.35
C ALA A 11 1.67 3.46 9.92
N CYS A 12 0.73 2.53 9.80
CA CYS A 12 0.15 2.09 8.54
C CYS A 12 -0.56 3.25 7.82
N GLU A 13 -1.45 3.97 8.50
CA GLU A 13 -2.16 5.14 7.95
C GLU A 13 -1.20 6.24 7.48
N ALA A 14 -0.11 6.47 8.21
CA ALA A 14 0.91 7.43 7.78
C ALA A 14 1.64 6.97 6.51
N ALA A 15 1.95 5.68 6.38
CA ALA A 15 2.53 5.10 5.17
C ALA A 15 1.54 5.12 3.99
N MET A 16 0.24 4.89 4.23
CA MET A 16 -0.81 5.07 3.23
C MET A 16 -0.88 6.51 2.74
N GLY A 17 -0.79 7.50 3.64
CA GLY A 17 -0.78 8.91 3.25
C GLY A 17 0.44 9.31 2.42
N GLU A 18 1.62 8.73 2.71
CA GLU A 18 2.82 8.90 1.88
C GLU A 18 2.64 8.28 0.49
N MET A 19 2.07 7.07 0.41
CA MET A 19 1.74 6.41 -0.86
C MET A 19 0.72 7.23 -1.66
N GLU A 20 -0.36 7.71 -1.04
CA GLU A 20 -1.36 8.56 -1.67
C GLU A 20 -0.75 9.85 -2.21
N ALA A 21 0.13 10.50 -1.45
CA ALA A 21 0.83 11.71 -1.90
C ALA A 21 1.77 11.46 -3.09
N ALA A 22 2.29 10.24 -3.24
CA ALA A 22 3.12 9.84 -4.36
C ALA A 22 2.31 9.47 -5.62
N LEU A 23 1.01 9.19 -5.49
CA LEU A 23 0.13 8.81 -6.59
C LEU A 23 0.03 9.94 -7.62
N ARG A 24 0.48 9.64 -8.83
CA ARG A 24 0.38 10.54 -9.99
C ARG A 24 0.28 9.73 -11.29
N PRO A 25 -0.41 10.26 -12.33
CA PRO A 25 -0.37 9.63 -13.64
C PRO A 25 1.06 9.41 -14.12
N GLY A 26 1.33 8.24 -14.70
CA GLY A 26 2.67 7.88 -15.18
C GLY A 26 3.52 7.08 -14.18
N ILE A 27 3.13 6.99 -12.90
CA ILE A 27 3.76 6.07 -11.94
C ILE A 27 3.31 4.64 -12.24
N SER A 28 4.18 3.64 -12.08
CA SER A 28 3.73 2.23 -12.09
C SER A 28 3.10 1.83 -10.76
N GLU A 29 2.24 0.81 -10.79
CA GLU A 29 1.68 0.22 -9.56
C GLU A 29 2.80 -0.22 -8.60
N ASN A 30 3.87 -0.85 -9.11
CA ASN A 30 5.02 -1.25 -8.30
C ASN A 30 5.74 -0.08 -7.62
N GLU A 31 5.95 1.03 -8.33
CA GLU A 31 6.58 2.22 -7.75
C GLU A 31 5.69 2.85 -6.67
N LEU A 32 4.38 2.90 -6.91
CA LEU A 32 3.43 3.37 -5.90
C LEU A 32 3.42 2.45 -4.68
N TRP A 33 3.34 1.13 -4.89
CA TRP A 33 3.32 0.14 -3.82
C TRP A 33 4.61 0.16 -2.98
N ALA A 34 5.74 0.47 -3.60
CA ALA A 34 7.02 0.62 -2.90
C ALA A 34 6.98 1.73 -1.83
N GLU A 35 6.14 2.75 -1.98
CA GLU A 35 6.00 3.80 -0.94
C GLU A 35 5.34 3.28 0.33
N LEU A 36 4.35 2.38 0.24
CA LEU A 36 3.79 1.73 1.42
C LEU A 36 4.84 0.86 2.12
N HIS A 37 5.61 0.10 1.35
CA HIS A 37 6.73 -0.71 1.87
C HIS A 37 7.77 0.18 2.57
N ARG A 38 8.19 1.27 1.93
CA ARG A 38 9.15 2.23 2.49
C ARG A 38 8.61 2.85 3.78
N GLY A 39 7.37 3.33 3.76
CA GLY A 39 6.71 3.96 4.90
C GLY A 39 6.55 3.01 6.10
N ASN A 40 6.26 1.73 5.83
CA ASN A 40 6.18 0.68 6.84
C ASN A 40 7.55 0.40 7.49
N ILE A 41 8.56 0.09 6.67
CA ILE A 41 9.91 -0.23 7.13
C ILE A 41 10.53 0.95 7.89
N ALA A 42 10.34 2.18 7.41
CA ALA A 42 10.84 3.38 8.09
C ALA A 42 10.26 3.56 9.51
N ARG A 43 9.11 2.95 9.80
CA ARG A 43 8.43 3.00 11.11
C ARG A 43 8.63 1.73 11.93
N GLY A 44 9.43 0.78 11.44
CA GLY A 44 9.73 -0.47 12.14
C GLY A 44 8.65 -1.53 12.00
N GLY A 45 7.83 -1.49 10.95
CA GLY A 45 7.03 -2.65 10.56
C GLY A 45 7.84 -3.70 9.81
N GLU A 46 7.18 -4.80 9.46
CA GLU A 46 7.87 -6.05 9.10
C GLU A 46 7.74 -6.39 7.62
N TRP A 47 6.52 -6.68 7.13
CA TRP A 47 6.28 -7.02 5.73
C TRP A 47 4.86 -6.65 5.29
N VAL A 48 4.56 -6.95 4.03
CA VAL A 48 3.21 -6.86 3.44
C VAL A 48 2.87 -8.24 2.87
N GLU A 49 1.74 -8.81 3.26
CA GLU A 49 1.39 -10.21 2.99
C GLU A 49 1.01 -10.45 1.53
N THR A 50 0.46 -9.44 0.86
CA THR A 50 -0.07 -9.57 -0.50
C THR A 50 0.53 -8.56 -1.47
N ARG A 51 0.03 -8.62 -2.71
CA ARG A 51 0.31 -7.65 -3.76
C ARG A 51 -0.98 -6.98 -4.20
N LEU A 52 -1.92 -6.72 -3.30
CA LEU A 52 -3.22 -6.17 -3.65
C LEU A 52 -3.18 -4.66 -3.80
N LEU A 53 -2.51 -4.17 -4.85
CA LEU A 53 -2.67 -2.83 -5.38
C LEU A 53 -2.85 -2.93 -6.89
N THR A 54 -3.98 -2.48 -7.40
CA THR A 54 -4.29 -2.52 -8.84
C THR A 54 -4.94 -1.23 -9.31
N SER A 55 -4.80 -0.97 -10.60
CA SER A 55 -5.26 0.28 -11.20
C SER A 55 -6.09 0.07 -12.46
N GLY A 56 -7.06 0.96 -12.66
CA GLY A 56 -7.95 1.00 -13.81
C GLY A 56 -8.75 -0.32 -13.95
N PRO A 57 -8.77 -0.94 -15.15
CA PRO A 57 -9.54 -2.15 -15.39
C PRO A 57 -9.03 -3.36 -14.60
N ARG A 58 -7.82 -3.30 -14.02
CA ARG A 58 -7.27 -4.42 -13.22
C ARG A 58 -7.88 -4.54 -11.83
N THR A 59 -8.66 -3.55 -11.42
CA THR A 59 -9.43 -3.61 -10.17
C THR A 59 -10.62 -4.59 -10.25
N ASN A 60 -11.00 -5.04 -11.45
CA ASN A 60 -12.07 -6.01 -11.66
C ASN A 60 -11.74 -7.02 -12.78
N PRO A 61 -11.66 -8.33 -12.51
CA PRO A 61 -11.87 -8.97 -11.21
C PRO A 61 -10.79 -8.59 -10.20
N TRP A 62 -11.18 -8.51 -8.92
CA TRP A 62 -10.26 -8.31 -7.80
C TRP A 62 -9.26 -9.47 -7.68
N PHE A 63 -8.23 -9.34 -6.85
CA PHE A 63 -7.10 -10.26 -6.69
C PHE A 63 -6.10 -10.34 -7.86
N GLN A 64 -6.19 -9.44 -8.83
CA GLN A 64 -5.04 -9.20 -9.70
C GLN A 64 -3.90 -8.59 -8.87
N GLU A 65 -2.65 -9.00 -9.11
CA GLU A 65 -1.52 -8.54 -8.31
C GLU A 65 -0.92 -7.22 -8.81
N CYS A 66 -0.28 -6.47 -7.93
CA CYS A 66 0.48 -5.27 -8.22
C CYS A 66 1.58 -5.59 -9.24
N SER A 67 1.61 -4.81 -10.32
CA SER A 67 2.38 -5.12 -11.53
C SER A 67 3.22 -3.92 -12.00
N SER A 68 3.83 -4.05 -13.18
CA SER A 68 4.51 -2.94 -13.86
C SER A 68 3.55 -2.01 -14.63
N ARG A 69 2.22 -2.19 -14.53
CA ARG A 69 1.25 -1.32 -15.21
C ARG A 69 1.45 0.14 -14.78
N THR A 70 1.59 1.02 -15.76
CA THR A 70 1.54 2.48 -15.56
C THR A 70 0.11 2.92 -15.25
N ILE A 71 -0.06 3.66 -14.16
CA ILE A 71 -1.34 4.25 -13.75
C ILE A 71 -1.64 5.46 -14.65
N ALA A 72 -2.81 5.48 -15.27
CA ALA A 72 -3.26 6.58 -16.13
C ALA A 72 -4.12 7.59 -15.34
N ALA A 73 -4.24 8.81 -15.87
CA ALA A 73 -5.17 9.79 -15.33
C ALA A 73 -6.62 9.27 -15.46
N GLY A 74 -7.38 9.36 -14.38
CA GLY A 74 -8.76 8.85 -14.31
C GLY A 74 -8.89 7.36 -13.95
N ASP A 75 -7.78 6.63 -13.79
CA ASP A 75 -7.83 5.26 -13.27
C ASP A 75 -8.27 5.26 -11.80
N LEU A 76 -9.20 4.38 -11.46
CA LEU A 76 -9.39 3.96 -10.07
C LEU A 76 -8.15 3.18 -9.62
N VAL A 77 -7.58 3.54 -8.47
CA VAL A 77 -6.55 2.74 -7.81
C VAL A 77 -7.18 2.13 -6.56
N ALA A 78 -7.23 0.82 -6.50
CA ALA A 78 -7.76 0.07 -5.37
C ALA A 78 -6.63 -0.75 -4.73
N PHE A 79 -6.57 -0.76 -3.42
CA PHE A 79 -5.57 -1.52 -2.68
C PHE A 79 -6.10 -2.08 -1.36
N ASP A 80 -5.48 -3.15 -0.89
CA ASP A 80 -5.58 -3.67 0.47
C ASP A 80 -4.18 -3.60 1.10
N THR A 81 -4.07 -3.09 2.32
CA THR A 81 -2.76 -2.91 2.95
C THR A 81 -2.09 -4.24 3.23
N ASP A 82 -2.84 -5.23 3.73
CA ASP A 82 -2.33 -6.53 4.21
C ASP A 82 -0.96 -6.42 4.90
N LEU A 83 -0.80 -5.40 5.75
CA LEU A 83 0.49 -4.90 6.18
C LEU A 83 0.76 -5.39 7.60
N ILE A 84 1.88 -6.06 7.81
CA ILE A 84 2.37 -6.40 9.14
C ILE A 84 3.25 -5.24 9.61
N GLY A 85 2.68 -4.44 10.51
CA GLY A 85 3.24 -3.17 10.94
C GLY A 85 4.10 -3.29 12.19
N PRO A 86 4.45 -2.16 12.82
CA PRO A 86 5.24 -2.15 14.05
C PRO A 86 4.62 -3.04 15.14
N TYR A 87 5.49 -3.73 15.89
CA TYR A 87 5.10 -4.71 16.90
C TYR A 87 4.40 -5.97 16.35
N GLY A 88 4.51 -6.23 15.04
CA GLY A 88 4.00 -7.45 14.41
C GLY A 88 2.48 -7.50 14.29
N PHE A 89 1.80 -6.37 14.45
CA PHE A 89 0.35 -6.30 14.30
C PHE A 89 -0.04 -5.88 12.89
N CYS A 90 -0.92 -6.67 12.30
CA CYS A 90 -1.76 -6.29 11.16
C CYS A 90 -2.74 -5.19 11.57
#